data_AF-A0A958ZXU2-F1
#
_entry.id   AF-A0A958ZXU2-F1
#
_cell.length_a   1.000
_cell.length_b   1.000
_cell.length_c   1.000
_cell.angle_alpha   90.00
_cell.angle_beta   90.00
_cell.angle_gamma   90.00
#
_symmetry.space_group_name_H-M   'P 1'
#
loop_
_entity.id
_entity.type
_entity.pdbx_description
1 polymer ?
#
loop_
_entity_poly.entity_id
_entity_poly.type
_entity_poly.pdbx_seq_one_letter_code
_entity_poly.pdbx_strand_id
1 'polypeptide(L)'
;MNKALIILSLLILSCNFINTDSKRIEQANNYKRFFFENKEQLEQITEKVLRNKKLILKSGQNIEIKELDEKIEEQLKTLKIENIVITKNSCETFEVEYRTSWTKYPIGTMYLTMNVCESTKYPNGSYVNFGFIEVWGLGEGWILWVDSDFI
;
A
#
# COMPACT_ATOMS: atom_id res chain seq x y z
N MET A 1 8.68 -57.74 21.90
CA MET A 1 9.78 -56.92 21.35
C MET A 1 9.29 -56.24 20.08
N ASN A 2 9.56 -54.93 19.97
CA ASN A 2 9.33 -54.00 18.84
C ASN A 2 7.85 -53.61 18.60
N LYS A 3 7.32 -52.55 19.24
CA LYS A 3 7.56 -51.08 19.12
C LYS A 3 7.14 -50.48 17.76
N ALA A 4 6.08 -49.67 17.82
CA ALA A 4 5.71 -48.52 16.98
C ALA A 4 5.53 -48.78 15.46
N LEU A 5 4.38 -48.46 14.86
CA LEU A 5 4.02 -47.08 14.55
C LEU A 5 2.49 -46.93 14.49
N ILE A 6 1.94 -46.30 15.52
CA ILE A 6 0.70 -45.50 15.40
C ILE A 6 1.13 -44.17 14.74
N ILE A 7 0.19 -43.52 14.07
CA ILE A 7 0.22 -42.16 13.49
C ILE A 7 0.46 -42.13 11.97
N LEU A 8 -0.63 -42.20 11.22
CA LEU A 8 -0.78 -41.39 10.01
C LEU A 8 -2.24 -40.91 9.86
N SER A 9 -2.76 -40.36 10.95
CA SER A 9 -3.95 -39.50 10.94
C SER A 9 -3.47 -38.05 11.11
N LEU A 10 -3.99 -37.17 10.27
CA LEU A 10 -3.71 -35.72 10.17
C LEU A 10 -2.55 -35.29 9.28
N LEU A 11 -2.67 -35.57 7.97
CA LEU A 11 -2.29 -34.58 6.94
C LEU A 11 -3.45 -33.62 6.67
N ILE A 12 -4.08 -33.11 7.73
CA ILE A 12 -4.86 -31.87 7.69
C ILE A 12 -3.92 -30.77 8.20
N LEU A 13 -2.83 -30.53 7.47
CA LEU A 13 -2.07 -29.32 7.63
C LEU A 13 -2.40 -28.45 6.44
N SER A 14 -3.49 -27.70 6.63
CA SER A 14 -3.68 -26.36 6.11
C SER A 14 -3.04 -26.12 4.75
N CYS A 15 -3.79 -26.41 3.69
CA CYS A 15 -3.89 -25.39 2.65
C CYS A 15 -4.38 -24.13 3.37
N ASN A 16 -3.45 -23.31 3.87
CA ASN A 16 -3.67 -21.88 3.81
C ASN A 16 -3.92 -21.65 2.32
N PHE A 17 -5.19 -21.59 1.96
CA PHE A 17 -5.61 -21.10 0.68
C PHE A 17 -5.21 -19.63 0.72
N ILE A 18 -3.93 -19.36 0.44
CA ILE A 18 -3.43 -18.04 0.14
C ILE A 18 -4.18 -17.72 -1.15
N ASN A 19 -5.37 -17.14 -1.02
CA ASN A 19 -6.18 -16.70 -2.14
C ASN A 19 -5.59 -15.38 -2.66
N THR A 20 -4.27 -15.33 -2.86
CA THR A 20 -3.62 -14.28 -3.62
C THR A 20 -3.94 -14.55 -5.07
N ASP A 21 -4.97 -13.89 -5.58
CA ASP A 21 -5.28 -13.99 -6.99
C ASP A 21 -4.07 -13.53 -7.81
N SER A 22 -3.67 -14.34 -8.78
CA SER A 22 -2.46 -14.08 -9.58
C SER A 22 -2.52 -12.73 -10.31
N LYS A 23 -3.72 -12.25 -10.68
CA LYS A 23 -3.91 -10.93 -11.30
C LYS A 23 -3.63 -9.80 -10.32
N ARG A 24 -3.99 -9.99 -9.04
CA ARG A 24 -3.67 -9.01 -7.99
C ARG A 24 -2.17 -8.94 -7.74
N ILE A 25 -1.49 -10.09 -7.65
CA ILE A 25 -0.02 -10.13 -7.53
C ILE A 25 0.65 -9.45 -8.74
N GLU A 26 0.21 -9.77 -9.95
CA GLU A 26 0.72 -9.16 -11.17
C GLU A 26 0.56 -7.65 -11.15
N GLN A 27 -0.62 -7.15 -10.81
CA GLN A 27 -0.87 -5.71 -10.72
C GLN A 27 -0.04 -5.05 -9.61
N ALA A 28 0.09 -5.69 -8.45
CA ALA A 28 0.89 -5.17 -7.36
C ALA A 28 2.36 -5.07 -7.78
N ASN A 29 2.88 -6.06 -8.52
CA ASN A 29 4.24 -6.02 -9.06
C ASN A 29 4.43 -4.95 -10.15
N ASN A 30 3.42 -4.73 -11.00
CA ASN A 30 3.44 -3.61 -11.94
C ASN A 30 3.47 -2.26 -11.21
N TYR A 31 2.72 -2.13 -10.12
CA TYR A 31 2.68 -0.91 -9.32
C TYR A 31 3.98 -0.69 -8.52
N LYS A 32 4.61 -1.76 -8.02
CA LYS A 32 5.97 -1.69 -7.44
C LYS A 32 6.98 -1.19 -8.47
N ARG A 33 6.96 -1.74 -9.69
CA ARG A 33 7.85 -1.29 -10.77
C ARG A 33 7.64 0.19 -11.06
N PHE A 34 6.39 0.59 -11.25
CA PHE A 34 6.00 1.98 -11.42
C PHE A 34 6.49 2.87 -10.27
N PHE A 35 6.34 2.44 -9.01
CA PHE A 35 6.88 3.15 -7.85
C PHE A 35 8.40 3.34 -7.97
N PHE A 36 9.17 2.27 -8.20
CA PHE A 36 10.63 2.38 -8.27
C PHE A 36 11.11 3.24 -9.45
N GLU A 37 10.39 3.22 -10.58
CA GLU A 37 10.66 4.08 -11.73
C GLU A 37 10.40 5.57 -11.45
N ASN A 38 9.51 5.88 -10.50
CA ASN A 38 9.05 7.24 -10.20
C ASN A 38 9.37 7.69 -8.76
N LYS A 39 10.22 6.94 -8.03
CA LYS A 39 10.45 7.12 -6.59
C LYS A 39 10.87 8.54 -6.24
N GLU A 40 11.86 9.08 -6.95
CA GLU A 40 12.36 10.44 -6.70
C GLU A 40 11.25 11.50 -6.87
N GLN A 41 10.44 11.38 -7.92
CA GLN A 41 9.31 12.29 -8.15
C GLN A 41 8.27 12.18 -7.04
N LEU A 42 7.95 10.96 -6.59
CA LEU A 42 7.01 10.72 -5.49
C LEU A 42 7.52 11.28 -4.15
N GLU A 43 8.81 11.16 -3.87
CA GLU A 43 9.43 11.74 -2.67
C GLU A 43 9.35 13.26 -2.69
N GLN A 44 9.70 13.89 -3.82
CA GLN A 44 9.58 15.34 -3.98
C GLN A 44 8.13 15.84 -3.84
N ILE A 45 7.15 15.10 -4.36
CA ILE A 45 5.73 15.44 -4.18
C ILE A 45 5.34 15.30 -2.71
N THR A 46 5.73 14.20 -2.07
CA THR A 46 5.44 13.93 -0.66
C THR A 46 5.93 15.04 0.25
N GLU A 47 7.17 15.51 0.05
CA GLU A 47 7.71 16.63 0.81
C GLU A 47 6.90 17.92 0.62
N LYS A 48 6.48 18.22 -0.61
CA LYS A 48 5.65 19.42 -0.89
C LYS A 48 4.29 19.32 -0.20
N VAL A 49 3.65 18.15 -0.28
CA VAL A 49 2.35 17.88 0.36
C VAL A 49 2.47 18.05 1.88
N LEU A 50 3.47 17.43 2.51
CA LEU A 50 3.66 17.48 3.95
C LEU A 50 4.07 18.86 4.48
N ARG A 51 4.70 19.71 3.66
CA ARG A 51 5.02 21.10 4.02
C ARG A 51 3.84 22.06 3.81
N ASN A 52 2.79 21.66 3.10
CA ASN A 52 1.65 22.51 2.80
C ASN A 52 0.66 22.55 3.98
N LYS A 53 0.75 23.60 4.80
CA LYS A 53 -0.13 23.80 5.97
C LYS A 53 -1.63 23.72 5.64
N LYS A 54 -2.06 24.17 4.45
CA LYS A 54 -3.48 24.10 4.06
C LYS A 54 -3.93 22.66 3.84
N LEU A 55 -3.07 21.82 3.25
CA LEU A 55 -3.36 20.39 3.07
C LEU A 55 -3.33 19.66 4.41
N ILE A 56 -2.37 19.98 5.28
CA ILE A 56 -2.32 19.44 6.64
C ILE A 56 -3.62 19.70 7.42
N LEU A 57 -4.26 20.88 7.26
CA LEU A 57 -5.54 21.18 7.89
C LEU A 57 -6.71 20.31 7.38
N LYS A 58 -6.56 19.69 6.21
CA LYS A 58 -7.51 18.71 5.65
C LYS A 58 -7.15 17.27 6.06
N SER A 59 -6.27 17.05 7.03
CA SER A 59 -5.89 15.70 7.45
C SER A 59 -7.10 14.83 7.81
N GLY A 60 -7.08 13.56 7.39
CA GLY A 60 -8.18 12.61 7.55
C GLY A 60 -9.27 12.72 6.49
N GLN A 61 -9.18 13.70 5.57
CA GLN A 61 -10.10 13.81 4.43
C GLN A 61 -9.49 13.15 3.18
N ASN A 62 -10.35 12.58 2.35
CA ASN A 62 -9.99 12.18 0.99
C ASN A 62 -9.95 13.43 0.11
N ILE A 63 -8.78 13.78 -0.41
CA ILE A 63 -8.55 14.98 -1.22
C ILE A 63 -8.36 14.55 -2.67
N GLU A 64 -9.27 14.98 -3.55
CA GLU A 64 -9.10 14.76 -4.98
C GLU A 64 -7.92 15.59 -5.50
N ILE A 65 -7.10 15.03 -6.41
CA ILE A 65 -5.91 15.75 -6.89
C ILE A 65 -6.22 17.08 -7.59
N LYS A 66 -7.44 17.25 -8.12
CA LYS A 66 -7.95 18.49 -8.73
C LYS A 66 -8.09 19.65 -7.73
N GLU A 67 -8.08 19.36 -6.44
CA GLU A 67 -8.13 20.36 -5.37
C GLU A 67 -6.72 20.83 -4.94
N LEU A 68 -5.67 20.25 -5.51
CA LEU A 68 -4.29 20.57 -5.18
C LEU A 68 -3.78 21.73 -6.06
N ASP A 69 -2.61 22.26 -5.70
CA ASP A 69 -1.92 23.22 -6.56
C ASP A 69 -1.63 22.58 -7.92
N GLU A 70 -1.83 23.33 -9.01
CA GLU A 70 -1.75 22.85 -10.41
C GLU A 70 -0.49 22.02 -10.69
N LYS A 71 0.67 22.45 -10.19
CA LYS A 71 1.93 21.72 -10.34
C LYS A 71 1.91 20.35 -9.66
N ILE A 72 1.31 20.22 -8.48
CA ILE A 72 1.20 18.94 -7.77
C ILE A 72 0.16 18.06 -8.48
N GLU A 73 -0.96 18.64 -8.89
CA GLU A 73 -2.00 17.96 -9.65
C GLU A 73 -1.43 17.33 -10.93
N GLU A 74 -0.73 18.11 -11.77
CA GLU A 74 -0.13 17.61 -13.02
C GLU A 74 0.85 16.46 -12.76
N GLN A 75 1.72 16.61 -11.75
CA GLN A 75 2.67 15.56 -11.39
C GLN A 75 1.94 14.28 -10.94
N LEU A 76 0.88 14.39 -10.14
CA LEU A 76 0.10 13.22 -9.69
C LEU A 76 -0.74 12.60 -10.82
N LYS A 77 -1.25 13.40 -11.76
CA LYS A 77 -1.92 12.89 -12.98
C LYS A 77 -0.98 12.05 -13.82
N THR A 78 0.26 12.48 -14.04
CA THR A 78 1.25 11.68 -14.78
C THR A 78 1.53 10.34 -14.09
N LEU A 79 1.34 10.30 -12.77
CA LEU A 79 1.53 9.13 -11.93
C LEU A 79 0.25 8.29 -11.76
N LYS A 80 -0.85 8.66 -12.45
CA LYS A 80 -2.16 7.99 -12.36
C LYS A 80 -2.71 7.91 -10.92
N ILE A 81 -2.36 8.88 -10.10
CA ILE A 81 -2.90 9.06 -8.76
C ILE A 81 -4.11 9.98 -8.86
N GLU A 82 -5.21 9.62 -8.20
CA GLU A 82 -6.46 10.37 -8.26
C GLU A 82 -6.80 11.07 -6.95
N ASN A 83 -6.35 10.49 -5.85
CA ASN A 83 -6.64 11.01 -4.53
C ASN A 83 -5.42 10.90 -3.62
N ILE A 84 -5.36 11.80 -2.64
CA ILE A 84 -4.44 11.70 -1.52
C ILE A 84 -5.19 11.76 -0.20
N VAL A 85 -4.65 11.09 0.81
CA VAL A 85 -5.07 11.24 2.20
C VAL A 85 -3.84 11.58 3.02
N ILE A 86 -3.97 12.57 3.90
CA ILE A 86 -2.92 12.93 4.86
C ILE A 86 -3.43 12.56 6.24
N THR A 87 -2.70 11.72 6.97
CA THR A 87 -3.09 11.25 8.30
C THR A 87 -1.96 11.50 9.30
N LYS A 88 -2.31 11.64 10.57
CA LYS A 88 -1.31 11.54 11.64
C LYS A 88 -1.02 10.07 11.91
N ASN A 89 0.25 9.71 11.92
CA ASN A 89 0.70 8.39 12.33
C ASN A 89 0.89 8.30 13.86
N SER A 90 1.25 7.10 14.33
CA SER A 90 1.48 6.78 15.73
C SER A 90 2.62 7.57 16.40
N CYS A 91 3.49 8.22 15.62
CA CYS A 91 4.55 9.10 16.11
C CYS A 91 4.15 10.58 16.15
N GLU A 92 2.87 10.92 16.02
CA GLU A 92 2.37 12.31 15.93
C GLU A 92 2.96 13.11 14.75
N THR A 93 3.42 12.41 13.70
CA THR A 93 3.87 13.01 12.44
C THR A 93 2.86 12.72 11.33
N PHE A 94 2.90 13.51 10.24
CA PHE A 94 2.00 13.29 9.11
C PHE A 94 2.60 12.29 8.11
N GLU A 95 1.76 11.39 7.63
CA GLU A 95 2.01 10.50 6.49
C GLU A 95 1.12 10.91 5.31
N VAL A 96 1.52 10.48 4.11
CA VAL A 96 0.71 10.66 2.90
C VAL A 96 0.42 9.30 2.31
N GLU A 97 -0.85 9.07 1.99
CA GLU A 97 -1.32 7.95 1.22
C GLU A 97 -1.81 8.44 -0.14
N TYR A 98 -1.29 7.81 -1.20
CA TYR A 98 -1.68 8.03 -2.57
C TYR A 98 -2.57 6.88 -3.03
N ARG A 99 -3.67 7.23 -3.69
CA ARG A 99 -4.66 6.26 -4.15
C ARG A 99 -4.84 6.33 -5.67
N THR A 100 -4.79 5.17 -6.31
CA THR A 100 -5.25 5.02 -7.70
C THR A 100 -6.77 4.85 -7.74
N SER A 101 -7.38 5.09 -8.91
CA SER A 101 -8.76 4.66 -9.18
C SER A 101 -8.98 3.20 -8.79
N TRP A 102 -10.21 2.89 -8.34
CA TRP A 102 -10.66 1.51 -8.14
C TRP A 102 -10.54 0.75 -9.45
N THR A 103 -9.95 -0.45 -9.40
CA THR A 103 -9.88 -1.31 -10.58
C THR A 103 -11.07 -2.27 -10.59
N LYS A 104 -10.85 -3.58 -10.69
CA LYS A 104 -11.90 -4.60 -10.63
C LYS A 104 -11.51 -5.65 -9.62
N TYR A 105 -12.48 -6.34 -9.03
CA TYR A 105 -12.17 -7.54 -8.27
C TYR A 105 -11.43 -8.56 -9.15
N PRO A 106 -10.38 -9.22 -8.65
CA PRO A 106 -9.89 -9.25 -7.26
C PRO A 106 -8.76 -8.25 -6.93
N ILE A 107 -8.51 -7.28 -7.81
CA ILE A 107 -7.41 -6.32 -7.66
C ILE A 107 -7.80 -5.22 -6.66
N GLY A 108 -8.99 -4.64 -6.77
CA GLY A 108 -9.46 -3.59 -5.86
C GLY A 108 -8.76 -2.23 -6.02
N THR A 109 -8.53 -1.52 -4.90
CA THR A 109 -7.77 -0.25 -4.88
C THR A 109 -6.32 -0.49 -4.49
N MET A 110 -5.41 0.21 -5.15
CA MET A 110 -4.01 0.28 -4.74
C MET A 110 -3.71 1.58 -4.01
N TYR A 111 -2.92 1.42 -2.95
CA TYR A 111 -2.51 2.48 -2.06
C TYR A 111 -0.99 2.47 -1.94
N LEU A 112 -0.39 3.64 -2.03
CA LEU A 112 1.02 3.86 -1.75
C LEU A 112 1.12 4.82 -0.57
N THR A 113 1.64 4.35 0.56
CA THR A 113 1.74 5.13 1.79
C THR A 113 3.19 5.37 2.13
N MET A 114 3.53 6.62 2.46
CA MET A 114 4.83 6.99 3.02
C MET A 114 4.71 7.19 4.53
N ASN A 115 5.11 6.18 5.30
CA ASN A 115 5.11 6.20 6.76
C ASN A 115 6.52 5.93 7.31
N VAL A 116 7.21 7.00 7.70
CA VAL A 116 8.56 6.92 8.28
C VAL A 116 8.56 6.44 9.73
N CYS A 117 7.46 6.63 10.47
CA CYS A 117 7.32 6.24 11.87
C CYS A 117 7.37 4.72 12.06
N GLU A 118 6.74 3.97 11.15
CA GLU A 118 6.71 2.51 11.17
C GLU A 118 7.59 1.87 10.09
N SER A 119 8.65 2.57 9.66
CA SER A 119 9.53 2.14 8.57
C SER A 119 10.20 0.77 8.79
N THR A 120 10.32 0.32 10.04
CA THR A 120 10.85 -1.02 10.39
C THR A 120 9.80 -2.12 10.40
N LYS A 121 8.51 -1.78 10.42
CA LYS A 121 7.40 -2.75 10.48
C LYS A 121 7.23 -3.50 9.18
N TYR A 122 7.44 -2.81 8.06
CA TYR A 122 7.38 -3.37 6.71
C TYR A 122 8.71 -3.10 5.97
N PRO A 123 9.78 -3.84 6.31
CA PRO A 123 11.06 -3.66 5.64
C PRO A 123 10.94 -3.99 4.15
N ASN A 124 11.90 -3.52 3.35
CA ASN A 124 11.92 -3.79 1.92
C ASN A 124 11.82 -5.30 1.62
N GLY A 125 10.91 -5.68 0.73
CA GLY A 125 10.67 -7.06 0.34
C GLY A 125 9.77 -7.85 1.29
N SER A 126 9.32 -7.25 2.40
CA SER A 126 8.32 -7.87 3.27
C SER A 126 6.95 -7.97 2.60
N TYR A 127 6.18 -8.94 3.02
CA TYR A 127 4.83 -9.20 2.55
C TYR A 127 3.95 -9.69 3.71
N VAL A 128 2.75 -9.12 3.83
CA VAL A 128 1.74 -9.54 4.81
C VAL A 128 0.38 -9.62 4.14
N ASN A 129 -0.39 -10.66 4.50
CA ASN A 129 -1.73 -10.92 3.97
C ASN A 129 -2.73 -10.98 5.14
N PHE A 130 -3.74 -10.12 5.09
CA PHE A 130 -4.84 -10.03 6.05
C PHE A 130 -6.19 -10.40 5.42
N GLY A 131 -6.19 -11.23 4.36
CA GLY A 131 -7.38 -11.61 3.60
C GLY A 131 -7.61 -10.66 2.43
N PHE A 132 -8.53 -9.71 2.59
CA PHE A 132 -8.83 -8.70 1.56
C PHE A 132 -7.78 -7.61 1.45
N ILE A 133 -6.97 -7.44 2.51
CA ILE A 133 -5.87 -6.49 2.56
C ILE A 133 -4.55 -7.22 2.40
N GLU A 134 -3.74 -6.79 1.44
CA GLU A 134 -2.38 -7.27 1.25
C GLU A 134 -1.40 -6.11 1.28
N VAL A 135 -0.25 -6.30 1.93
CA VAL A 135 0.74 -5.25 2.22
C VAL A 135 2.13 -5.71 1.78
N TRP A 136 2.85 -4.84 1.07
CA TRP A 136 4.24 -5.03 0.66
C TRP A 136 5.10 -3.86 1.13
N GLY A 137 6.19 -4.18 1.83
CA GLY A 137 7.20 -3.19 2.20
C GLY A 137 8.11 -2.87 1.02
N LEU A 138 8.23 -1.59 0.67
CA LEU A 138 9.11 -1.11 -0.41
C LEU A 138 10.43 -0.50 0.12
N GLY A 139 10.56 -0.40 1.45
CA GLY A 139 11.72 0.17 2.13
C GLY A 139 11.58 1.66 2.40
N GLU A 140 12.39 2.17 3.33
CA GLU A 140 12.49 3.61 3.65
C GLU A 140 11.15 4.26 4.05
N GLY A 141 10.24 3.48 4.64
CA GLY A 141 8.91 3.94 5.06
C GLY A 141 7.84 3.84 3.97
N TRP A 142 8.19 3.43 2.74
CA TRP A 142 7.22 3.20 1.68
C TRP A 142 6.55 1.84 1.79
N ILE A 143 5.22 1.87 1.69
CA ILE A 143 4.36 0.69 1.77
C ILE A 143 3.40 0.72 0.58
N LEU A 144 3.34 -0.38 -0.16
CA LEU A 144 2.24 -0.65 -1.08
C LEU A 144 1.23 -1.52 -0.36
N TRP A 145 -0.04 -1.15 -0.39
CA TRP A 145 -1.08 -2.05 0.06
C TRP A 145 -2.28 -2.02 -0.88
N VAL A 146 -3.03 -3.12 -0.85
CA VAL A 146 -4.17 -3.35 -1.71
C VAL A 146 -5.35 -3.70 -0.84
N ASP A 147 -6.47 -3.02 -1.06
CA ASP A 147 -7.77 -3.39 -0.50
C ASP A 147 -8.64 -3.95 -1.62
N SER A 148 -9.02 -5.21 -1.46
CA SER A 148 -9.87 -5.96 -2.39
C SER A 148 -11.26 -6.25 -1.85
N ASP A 149 -11.62 -5.69 -0.69
CA ASP A 149 -12.98 -5.78 -0.18
C ASP A 149 -13.93 -4.97 -1.08
N PHE A 150 -15.10 -5.53 -1.37
CA PHE A 150 -16.09 -4.86 -2.21
C PHE A 150 -16.83 -3.81 -1.37
N ILE A 151 -16.90 -2.58 -1.87
CA ILE A 151 -17.90 -1.60 -1.41
C ILE A 151 -19.18 -1.80 -2.24
#